data_AF-A0AAW3IS97-F1
#
_entry.id   AF-A0AAW3IS97-F1
#
_cell.length_a   1.000
_cell.length_b   1.000
_cell.length_c   1.000
_cell.angle_alpha   90.00
_cell.angle_beta   90.00
_cell.angle_gamma   90.00
#
_symmetry.space_group_name_H-M   'P 1'
#
loop_
_entity.id
_entity.type
_entity.pdbx_description
1 polymer ?
#
loop_
_entity_poly.entity_id
_entity_poly.type
_entity_poly.pdbx_seq_one_letter_code
_entity_poly.pdbx_strand_id
1 'polypeptide(L)' 'MKTETVSYLKKHAADLPLDEAMTITQNGKPIYVVESYEERQRRDQAIALMKLVTISSKDVAQGRTMLSSSFKERLAARK' A
#
# COMPACT_ATOMS: atom_id res chain seq x y z
N MET A 1 14.80 -8.85 5.18
CA MET A 1 14.95 -8.74 3.70
C MET A 1 16.12 -9.58 3.21
N LYS A 2 15.83 -10.73 2.59
CA LYS A 2 16.83 -11.59 1.93
C LYS A 2 17.30 -10.92 0.63
N THR A 3 18.54 -11.19 0.21
CA THR A 3 19.10 -10.64 -1.04
C THR A 3 19.58 -11.77 -1.93
N GLU A 4 19.13 -11.79 -3.17
CA GLU A 4 19.47 -12.82 -4.15
C GLU A 4 19.82 -12.22 -5.51
N THR A 5 20.34 -13.05 -6.41
CA THR A 5 20.70 -12.63 -7.78
C THR A 5 19.51 -12.75 -8.74
N VAL A 6 19.56 -12.02 -9.85
CA VAL A 6 18.60 -12.18 -10.95
C VAL A 6 18.61 -13.62 -11.52
N SER A 7 19.74 -14.31 -11.47
CA SER A 7 19.86 -15.71 -11.90
C SER A 7 19.10 -16.65 -10.96
N TYR A 8 19.16 -16.41 -9.65
CA TYR A 8 18.38 -17.16 -8.67
C TYR A 8 16.88 -16.99 -8.92
N LEU A 9 16.43 -15.74 -9.08
CA LEU A 9 15.02 -15.45 -9.40
C LEU A 9 14.55 -16.22 -10.64
N LYS A 10 15.33 -16.20 -11.73
CA LYS A 10 14.96 -16.92 -12.97
C LYS A 10 14.82 -18.44 -12.76
N LYS A 11 15.69 -19.04 -11.94
CA LYS A 11 15.69 -20.48 -11.68
C LYS A 11 14.57 -20.92 -10.75
N HIS A 12 14.17 -20.06 -9.82
CA HIS A 12 13.24 -20.38 -8.72
C HIS A 12 11.90 -19.64 -8.80
N ALA A 13 11.59 -18.97 -9.92
CA ALA A 13 10.41 -18.11 -10.05
C ALA A 13 9.06 -18.83 -9.81
N ALA A 14 8.96 -20.12 -10.11
CA ALA A 14 7.73 -20.89 -9.95
C ALA A 14 7.39 -21.18 -8.47
N ASP A 15 8.40 -21.27 -7.61
CA ASP A 15 8.26 -21.57 -6.19
C ASP A 15 9.33 -20.80 -5.40
N LEU A 16 9.14 -19.48 -5.36
CA LEU A 16 10.07 -18.58 -4.68
C LEU A 16 9.66 -18.46 -3.19
N PRO A 17 10.52 -18.82 -2.23
CA PRO A 17 10.18 -18.75 -0.81
C PRO A 17 10.19 -17.29 -0.33
N LEU A 18 9.03 -16.63 -0.43
CA LEU A 18 8.81 -15.21 -0.14
C LEU A 18 8.11 -15.01 1.22
N ASP A 19 8.74 -15.46 2.31
CA ASP A 19 8.26 -15.16 3.67
C ASP A 19 8.39 -13.66 4.00
N GLU A 20 9.39 -13.02 3.41
CA GLU A 20 9.64 -11.58 3.47
C GLU A 20 10.03 -11.08 2.08
N ALA A 21 9.91 -9.76 1.86
CA ALA A 21 10.39 -9.12 0.64
C ALA A 21 11.89 -9.42 0.40
N MET A 22 12.21 -9.76 -0.84
CA MET A 22 13.53 -10.14 -1.30
C MET A 22 14.09 -9.09 -2.25
N THR A 23 15.31 -8.64 -2.00
CA THR A 23 16.05 -7.75 -2.90
C THR A 23 16.74 -8.58 -3.99
N ILE A 24 16.54 -8.20 -5.24
CA ILE A 24 17.18 -8.86 -6.39
C ILE A 24 18.30 -7.97 -6.91
N THR A 25 19.47 -8.59 -7.12
CA THR A 25 20.68 -7.93 -7.59
C THR A 25 21.12 -8.43 -8.96
N GLN A 26 21.77 -7.54 -9.72
CA GLN A 26 22.48 -7.89 -10.94
C GLN A 26 23.83 -7.18 -10.92
N ASN A 27 24.91 -7.91 -11.17
CA ASN A 27 26.28 -7.41 -11.06
C ASN A 27 26.57 -6.71 -9.71
N GLY A 28 26.03 -7.29 -8.62
CA GLY A 28 26.18 -6.76 -7.26
C GLY A 28 25.32 -5.53 -6.93
N LYS A 29 24.53 -5.00 -7.88
CA LYS A 29 23.67 -3.83 -7.66
C LYS A 29 22.22 -4.25 -7.46
N PRO A 30 21.50 -3.75 -6.44
CA PRO A 30 20.06 -3.94 -6.30
C PRO A 30 19.31 -3.34 -7.49
N ILE A 31 18.40 -4.12 -8.08
CA ILE A 31 17.60 -3.71 -9.24
C ILE A 31 16.09 -3.85 -9.01
N TYR A 32 15.67 -4.82 -8.19
CA TYR A 32 14.26 -5.04 -7.88
C TYR A 32 14.06 -5.45 -6.43
N VAL A 33 12.83 -5.31 -5.95
CA VAL A 33 12.32 -5.99 -4.76
C VAL A 33 11.16 -6.87 -5.20
N VAL A 34 11.21 -8.14 -4.84
CA VAL A 34 10.14 -9.11 -5.09
C VAL A 34 9.48 -9.43 -3.75
N GLU A 35 8.16 -9.43 -3.75
CA GLU A 35 7.34 -9.70 -2.56
C GLU A 35 6.10 -10.48 -2.96
N SER A 36 5.45 -11.14 -1.99
CA SER A 36 4.18 -11.80 -2.27
C SER A 36 3.11 -10.75 -2.62
N TYR A 37 2.22 -11.11 -3.54
CA TYR A 37 1.13 -10.22 -3.94
C TYR A 37 0.19 -9.89 -2.78
N GLU A 38 -0.07 -10.86 -1.90
CA GLU A 38 -0.92 -10.67 -0.73
C GLU A 38 -0.31 -9.66 0.26
N GLU A 39 0.99 -9.80 0.58
CA GLU A 39 1.69 -8.85 1.46
C GLU A 39 1.72 -7.45 0.85
N ARG A 40 1.89 -7.36 -0.48
CA ARG A 40 1.81 -6.08 -1.21
C ARG A 40 0.45 -5.43 -1.02
N GLN A 41 -0.63 -6.16 -1.28
CA GLN A 41 -2.00 -5.67 -1.16
C GLN A 41 -2.30 -5.21 0.28
N ARG A 42 -1.90 -6.01 1.28
CA ARG A 42 -2.09 -5.68 2.68
C ARG A 42 -1.37 -4.38 3.07
N ARG A 43 -0.14 -4.19 2.59
CA ARG A 43 0.63 -2.96 2.82
C ARG A 43 0.00 -1.75 2.15
N ASP A 44 -0.41 -1.88 0.90
CA ASP A 44 -1.04 -0.79 0.15
C ASP A 44 -2.37 -0.35 0.82
N GLN A 45 -3.17 -1.32 1.30
CA GLN A 45 -4.40 -1.05 2.07
C GLN A 45 -4.11 -0.35 3.40
N ALA A 46 -3.09 -0.80 4.14
CA ALA A 46 -2.68 -0.17 5.40
C ALA A 46 -2.24 1.29 5.18
N ILE A 47 -1.47 1.56 4.12
CA ILE A 47 -1.06 2.91 3.74
C ILE A 47 -2.27 3.78 3.38
N ALA A 48 -3.23 3.23 2.62
CA ALA A 48 -4.45 3.95 2.28
C ALA A 48 -5.25 4.34 3.53
N LEU A 49 -5.41 3.42 4.49
CA LEU A 49 -6.08 3.69 5.75
C LEU A 49 -5.36 4.77 6.56
N MET A 50 -4.04 4.71 6.65
CA MET A 50 -3.24 5.74 7.33
C MET A 50 -3.40 7.12 6.69
N LYS A 51 -3.46 7.19 5.35
CA LYS A 51 -3.74 8.44 4.64
C LYS A 51 -5.12 8.98 5.00
N LEU A 52 -6.15 8.14 5.02
CA LEU A 52 -7.51 8.54 5.40
C LEU A 52 -7.53 9.12 6.82
N VAL A 53 -6.95 8.40 7.81
CA VAL A 53 -6.87 8.87 9.21
C VAL A 53 -6.15 10.20 9.32
N THR A 54 -5.04 10.38 8.58
CA THR A 54 -4.27 11.62 8.59
C THR A 54 -5.09 12.79 8.04
N ILE A 55 -5.78 12.58 6.90
CA ILE A 55 -6.64 13.59 6.28
C ILE A 55 -7.80 13.94 7.20
N SER A 56 -8.51 12.93 7.73
CA SER A 56 -9.64 13.14 8.64
C SER A 56 -9.24 13.89 9.90
N SER A 57 -8.10 13.54 10.51
CA SER A 57 -7.57 14.24 11.69
C SER A 57 -7.31 15.72 11.40
N LYS A 58 -6.73 16.02 10.22
CA LYS A 58 -6.50 17.40 9.78
C LYS A 58 -7.81 18.15 9.52
N ASP A 59 -8.80 17.51 8.91
CA ASP A 59 -10.11 18.11 8.65
C ASP A 59 -10.85 18.45 9.93
N VAL A 60 -10.82 17.56 10.93
CA VAL A 60 -11.38 17.81 12.27
C VAL A 60 -10.70 19.02 12.92
N ALA A 61 -9.36 19.04 12.94
CA ALA A 61 -8.60 20.14 13.54
C ALA A 61 -8.86 21.50 12.86
N GLN A 62 -9.20 21.50 11.57
CA GLN A 62 -9.45 22.71 10.78
C GLN A 62 -10.94 23.03 10.64
N GLY A 63 -11.82 22.34 11.38
CA GLY A 63 -13.27 22.57 11.35
C GLY A 63 -13.93 22.21 10.02
N ARG A 64 -13.25 21.48 9.12
CA ARG A 64 -13.78 21.01 7.83
C ARG A 64 -14.60 19.74 8.00
N THR A 65 -15.54 19.76 8.93
CA THR A 65 -16.47 18.66 9.15
C THR A 65 -17.89 19.12 8.86
N MET A 66 -18.79 18.18 8.61
CA MET A 66 -20.21 18.49 8.46
C MET A 66 -21.05 17.46 9.19
N LEU A 67 -22.21 17.90 9.68
CA LEU A 67 -23.17 17.01 10.29
C LEU A 67 -23.79 16.08 9.25
N SER A 68 -24.10 14.86 9.67
CA SER A 68 -24.73 13.85 8.81
C SER A 68 -26.09 14.32 8.28
N SER A 69 -26.88 15.05 9.08
CA SER A 69 -28.15 15.65 8.65
C SER A 69 -27.95 16.62 7.50
N SER A 70 -27.06 17.60 7.67
CA SER A 70 -26.74 18.59 6.65
C SER A 70 -26.16 17.95 5.37
N PHE A 71 -25.45 16.84 5.48
CA PHE A 71 -24.98 16.07 4.33
C PHE A 71 -26.13 15.45 3.54
N LYS A 72 -27.07 14.80 4.22
CA LYS A 72 -28.25 14.18 3.58
C LYS A 72 -29.13 15.21 2.88
N GLU A 73 -29.34 16.37 3.49
CA GLU A 73 -30.09 17.49 2.89
C GLU A 73 -29.44 17.98 1.59
N ARG A 74 -28.12 18.22 1.60
CA ARG A 74 -27.38 18.64 0.39
C ARG A 74 -27.40 17.59 -0.71
N LEU A 75 -27.39 16.31 -0.36
CA LEU A 75 -27.46 15.21 -1.33
C LEU A 75 -28.86 15.13 -1.96
N ALA A 76 -29.92 15.29 -1.17
CA ALA A 76 -31.29 15.32 -1.66
C ALA A 76 -31.54 16.50 -2.61
N ALA A 77 -30.98 17.67 -2.31
CA ALA A 77 -31.10 18.89 -3.13
C ALA A 77 -30.31 18.85 -4.46
N ARG A 78 -29.54 17.80 -4.73
CA ARG A 78 -28.82 17.60 -6.00
C ARG A 78 -29.60 16.74 -7.02
N LYS A 79 -30.73 16.16 -6.62
CA LYS A 79 -31.66 15.49 -7.52
C LYS A 79 -32.62 16.51 -8.12
#